data_AF-A0A5C7LZP8-F1
#
_entry.id   AF-A0A5C7LZP8-F1
#
_cell.length_a   1.000
_cell.length_b   1.000
_cell.length_c   1.000
_cell.angle_alpha   90.00
_cell.angle_beta   90.00
_cell.angle_gamma   90.00
#
_symmetry.space_group_name_H-M   'P 1'
#
loop_
_entity.id
_entity.type
_entity.pdbx_description
1 polymer ?
#
loop_
_entity_poly.entity_id
_entity_poly.type
_entity_poly.pdbx_seq_one_letter_code
_entity_poly.pdbx_strand_id
1 'polypeptide(L)'
;MNTESINCRLRAEGEPLQEPGDFKFDEDREYLYIVLPGRKSADAIRIRRGAQGGDRVWGWDGNEEAPTLEPSILDHNHWHGYLRAGKLESC
;
A
#
# COMPACT_ATOMS: atom_id res chain seq x y z
N MET A 1 17.24 -16.50 0.21
CA MET A 1 15.97 -15.75 0.15
C MET A 1 16.31 -14.29 0.02
N ASN A 2 16.28 -13.76 -1.20
CA ASN A 2 16.36 -12.31 -1.39
C ASN A 2 14.93 -11.80 -1.20
N THR A 3 14.58 -11.44 0.03
CA THR A 3 13.36 -10.67 0.30
C THR A 3 13.61 -9.27 -0.22
N GLU A 4 13.39 -9.06 -1.52
CA GLU A 4 13.41 -7.73 -2.11
C GLU A 4 12.26 -6.95 -1.49
N SER A 5 12.61 -6.08 -0.52
CA SER A 5 11.68 -5.15 0.10
C SER A 5 11.85 -3.78 -0.54
N ILE A 6 10.76 -3.11 -0.87
CA ILE A 6 10.79 -1.75 -1.38
C ILE A 6 10.33 -0.81 -0.26
N ASN A 7 11.15 0.19 0.07
CA ASN A 7 10.75 1.25 0.99
C ASN A 7 9.69 2.13 0.33
N CYS A 8 8.58 2.35 1.03
CA CYS A 8 7.51 3.21 0.58
C CYS A 8 7.88 4.68 0.82
N ARG A 9 7.30 5.55 -0.01
CA ARG A 9 7.52 6.99 0.02
C ARG A 9 6.16 7.68 0.00
N LEU A 10 5.84 8.37 1.08
CA LEU A 10 4.67 9.24 1.11
C LEU A 10 4.90 10.41 0.15
N ARG A 11 3.98 10.57 -0.81
CA ARG A 11 4.01 11.67 -1.77
C ARG A 11 3.10 12.79 -1.32
N ALA A 12 3.50 14.03 -1.59
CA ALA A 12 2.69 15.19 -1.24
C ALA A 12 1.46 15.29 -2.16
N GLU A 13 0.46 16.07 -1.74
CA GLU A 13 -0.71 16.34 -2.56
C GLU A 13 -0.30 17.01 -3.89
N GLY A 14 -0.90 16.55 -5.00
CA GLY A 14 -0.55 17.01 -6.35
C GLY A 14 0.71 16.36 -6.94
N GLU A 15 1.51 15.63 -6.15
CA GLU A 15 2.64 14.88 -6.69
C GLU A 15 2.18 13.58 -7.37
N PRO A 16 2.82 13.21 -8.50
CA PRO A 16 2.52 11.95 -9.17
C PRO A 16 3.09 10.76 -8.39
N LEU A 17 2.36 9.64 -8.43
CA LEU A 17 2.87 8.34 -7.98
C LEU A 17 3.49 7.62 -9.19
N GLN A 18 4.82 7.50 -9.23
CA GLN A 18 5.54 7.06 -10.44
C GLN A 18 6.30 5.75 -10.23
N GLU A 19 6.81 5.53 -9.03
CA GLU A 19 7.68 4.40 -8.72
C GLU A 19 7.04 3.45 -7.72
N PRO A 20 7.32 2.13 -7.79
CA PRO A 20 6.89 1.19 -6.77
C PRO A 20 7.22 1.67 -5.35
N GLY A 21 6.22 1.61 -4.47
CA GLY A 21 6.30 2.14 -3.10
C GLY A 21 5.91 3.61 -2.95
N ASP A 22 5.74 4.38 -4.03
CA ASP A 22 5.10 5.69 -3.92
C ASP A 22 3.64 5.51 -3.48
N PHE A 23 3.22 6.23 -2.45
CA PHE A 23 1.85 6.16 -1.96
C PHE A 23 1.33 7.52 -1.47
N LYS A 24 0.00 7.61 -1.35
CA LYS A 24 -0.72 8.70 -0.70
C LYS A 24 -2.06 8.20 -0.15
N PHE A 25 -2.58 8.90 0.84
CA PHE A 25 -3.97 8.73 1.28
C PHE A 25 -4.89 9.69 0.53
N ASP A 26 -6.16 9.34 0.42
CA ASP A 26 -7.20 10.33 0.13
C ASP A 26 -7.44 11.25 1.34
N GLU A 27 -8.19 12.33 1.11
CA GLU A 27 -8.48 13.34 2.13
C GLU A 27 -9.18 12.74 3.36
N ASP A 28 -10.05 11.75 3.16
CA ASP A 28 -10.84 11.12 4.22
C ASP A 28 -10.17 9.88 4.85
N ARG A 29 -8.99 9.47 4.36
CA ARG A 29 -8.31 8.20 4.73
C ARG A 29 -9.20 6.96 4.56
N GLU A 30 -10.03 6.94 3.53
CA GLU A 30 -10.78 5.75 3.10
C GLU A 30 -9.99 4.91 2.08
N TYR A 31 -9.02 5.52 1.39
CA TYR A 31 -8.19 4.86 0.38
C TYR A 31 -6.71 5.18 0.55
N LEU A 32 -5.89 4.15 0.36
CA LEU A 32 -4.46 4.28 0.14
C LEU A 32 -4.19 4.02 -1.35
N TYR A 33 -3.70 5.04 -2.05
CA TYR A 33 -3.23 4.89 -3.42
C TYR A 33 -1.75 4.53 -3.39
N ILE A 34 -1.36 3.45 -4.06
CA ILE A 34 0.04 2.98 -4.05
C ILE A 34 0.44 2.35 -5.36
N VAL A 35 1.67 2.62 -5.82
CA VAL A 35 2.25 1.88 -6.95
C VAL A 35 2.82 0.58 -6.41
N LEU A 36 2.20 -0.54 -6.79
CA LEU A 36 2.68 -1.86 -6.43
C LEU A 36 3.84 -2.30 -7.35
N PRO A 37 4.71 -3.22 -6.91
CA PRO A 37 5.77 -3.76 -7.75
C PRO A 37 5.18 -4.41 -9.01
N GLY A 38 5.83 -4.21 -10.15
CA GLY A 38 5.33 -4.71 -11.45
C GLY A 38 4.22 -3.86 -12.09
N ARG A 39 3.68 -2.84 -11.41
CA ARG A 39 2.73 -1.88 -11.99
C ARG A 39 3.42 -0.62 -12.51
N LYS A 40 2.78 0.04 -13.47
CA LYS A 40 3.18 1.36 -14.03
C LYS A 40 2.33 2.53 -13.51
N SER A 41 1.33 2.24 -12.70
CA SER A 41 0.37 3.19 -12.17
C SER A 41 -0.05 2.76 -10.77
N ALA A 42 -0.52 3.71 -9.98
CA ALA A 42 -1.05 3.41 -8.66
C ALA A 42 -2.35 2.59 -8.74
N ASP A 43 -2.54 1.73 -7.74
CA ASP A 43 -3.80 1.08 -7.43
C ASP A 43 -4.46 1.78 -6.24
N ALA A 44 -5.78 1.63 -6.08
CA ALA A 44 -6.54 2.20 -4.98
C ALA A 44 -6.98 1.10 -4.02
N ILE A 45 -6.36 1.05 -2.84
CA ILE A 45 -6.67 0.08 -1.80
C ILE A 45 -7.62 0.73 -0.81
N ARG A 46 -8.82 0.19 -0.68
CA ARG A 46 -9.75 0.66 0.36
C ARG A 46 -9.25 0.21 1.72
N ILE A 47 -9.15 1.15 2.66
CA ILE A 47 -8.61 0.93 3.99
C ILE A 47 -9.63 1.28 5.07
N ARG A 48 -9.38 0.76 6.26
CA ARG A 48 -10.06 1.14 7.50
C ARG A 48 -9.07 1.08 8.64
N ARG A 49 -9.08 2.07 9.53
CA ARG A 49 -8.26 2.02 10.75
C ARG A 49 -8.67 0.85 11.64
N GLY A 50 -7.68 0.07 12.09
CA GLY A 50 -7.86 -1.13 12.91
C GLY A 50 -7.93 -2.41 12.06
N ALA A 51 -8.70 -3.39 12.53
CA ALA A 51 -8.83 -4.68 11.86
C ALA A 51 -9.54 -4.58 10.49
N GLN A 52 -9.25 -5.56 9.64
CA GLN A 52 -9.90 -5.73 8.33
C GLN A 52 -11.44 -5.66 8.46
N GLY A 53 -12.09 -4.94 7.54
CA GLY A 53 -13.53 -4.71 7.59
C GLY A 53 -14.28 -5.25 6.38
N GLY A 54 -14.83 -6.47 6.47
CA GLY A 54 -15.61 -7.05 5.37
C GLY A 54 -14.77 -7.34 4.12
N ASP A 55 -15.44 -7.58 2.99
CA ASP A 55 -14.76 -7.98 1.75
C ASP A 55 -14.03 -6.78 1.10
N ARG A 56 -12.74 -6.96 0.82
CA ARG A 56 -11.86 -6.01 0.10
C ARG A 56 -11.62 -4.66 0.79
N VAL A 57 -11.69 -4.60 2.12
CA VAL A 57 -11.20 -3.44 2.89
C VAL A 57 -10.05 -3.90 3.77
N TRP A 58 -8.87 -3.32 3.58
CA TRP A 58 -7.70 -3.64 4.37
C TRP A 58 -7.74 -2.94 5.74
N GLY A 59 -7.35 -3.66 6.77
CA GLY A 59 -7.04 -3.06 8.06
C GLY A 59 -5.76 -2.24 7.94
N TRP A 60 -5.79 -1.03 8.49
CA TRP A 60 -4.67 -0.10 8.53
C TRP A 60 -4.35 0.27 9.98
N ASP A 61 -3.07 0.27 10.33
CA ASP A 61 -2.60 0.59 11.68
C ASP A 61 -2.78 2.08 12.08
N GLY A 62 -3.11 2.95 11.12
CA GLY A 62 -3.29 4.37 11.36
C GLY A 62 -2.01 5.21 11.20
N ASN A 63 -0.89 4.59 10.84
CA ASN A 63 0.37 5.27 10.61
C ASN A 63 0.43 5.79 9.16
N GLU A 64 0.52 7.11 8.99
CA GLU A 64 0.59 7.74 7.66
C GLU A 64 2.02 7.77 7.09
N GLU A 65 3.04 7.82 7.95
CA GLU A 65 4.44 7.91 7.54
C GLU A 65 5.00 6.55 7.11
N ALA A 66 4.61 5.49 7.83
CA ALA A 66 5.08 4.13 7.63
C ALA A 66 3.92 3.13 7.79
N PRO A 67 2.97 3.08 6.83
CA PRO A 67 1.74 2.32 6.99
C PRO A 67 1.98 0.82 7.06
N THR A 68 1.08 0.15 7.79
CA THR A 68 0.92 -1.31 7.75
C THR A 68 -0.50 -1.63 7.30
N LEU A 69 -0.63 -2.55 6.34
CA LEU A 69 -1.91 -3.07 5.88
C LEU A 69 -2.02 -4.58 6.14
N GLU A 70 -3.23 -5.00 6.53
CA GLU A 70 -3.59 -6.40 6.69
C GLU A 70 -4.94 -6.71 6.01
N PRO A 71 -5.08 -7.83 5.28
CA PRO A 71 -4.09 -8.89 5.06
C PRO A 71 -3.07 -8.52 3.97
N SER A 72 -2.31 -9.51 3.45
CA SER A 72 -1.47 -9.32 2.27
C SER A 72 -2.26 -8.75 1.07
N ILE A 73 -1.58 -8.03 0.20
CA ILE A 73 -2.12 -7.50 -1.05
C ILE A 73 -1.78 -8.48 -2.17
N LEU A 74 -2.81 -9.01 -2.83
CA LEU A 74 -2.66 -9.84 -4.03
C LEU A 74 -3.06 -9.02 -5.25
N ASP A 75 -2.06 -8.66 -6.06
CA ASP A 75 -2.25 -8.11 -7.39
C ASP A 75 -1.96 -9.18 -8.45
N HIS A 76 -3.03 -9.71 -9.04
CA HIS A 76 -2.96 -10.84 -9.95
C HIS A 76 -1.99 -10.58 -11.11
N ASN A 77 -1.05 -11.50 -11.31
CA ASN A 77 0.01 -11.49 -12.34
C ASN A 77 1.10 -10.41 -12.19
N HIS A 78 1.11 -9.62 -11.12
CA HIS A 78 2.10 -8.56 -10.92
C HIS A 78 2.89 -8.77 -9.63
N TRP A 79 2.20 -8.86 -8.50
CA TRP A 79 2.86 -8.91 -7.20
C TRP A 79 1.95 -9.48 -6.11
N HIS A 80 2.54 -10.17 -5.14
CA HIS A 80 1.86 -10.62 -3.92
C HIS A 80 2.79 -10.40 -2.73
N GLY A 81 2.31 -9.69 -1.72
CA GLY A 81 3.10 -9.40 -0.54
C GLY A 81 2.38 -8.58 0.52
N TYR A 82 3.12 -8.07 1.49
CA TYR A 82 2.61 -7.27 2.60
C TYR A 82 3.09 -5.82 2.49
N LEU A 83 2.27 -4.89 2.97
CA LEU A 83 2.72 -3.54 3.31
C LEU A 83 2.89 -3.49 4.84
N ARG A 84 4.13 -3.38 5.32
CA ARG A 84 4.47 -3.41 6.75
C ARG A 84 5.48 -2.34 7.08
N ALA A 85 5.16 -1.49 8.06
CA ALA A 85 6.04 -0.42 8.52
C ALA A 85 6.64 0.39 7.35
N GLY A 86 5.80 0.73 6.36
CA GLY A 86 6.23 1.48 5.17
C GLY A 86 7.11 0.68 4.21
N LYS A 87 7.04 -0.66 4.19
CA LYS A 87 7.76 -1.50 3.23
C LYS A 87 6.83 -2.46 2.51
N LEU A 88 7.00 -2.57 1.19
CA LEU A 88 6.40 -3.63 0.39
C LEU A 88 7.32 -4.84 0.43
N GLU A 89 6.84 -5.93 1.02
CA GLU A 89 7.58 -7.17 1.25
C GLU A 89 6.91 -8.32 0.49
N SER A 90 7.57 -8.86 -0.53
CA SER A 90 7.05 -10.00 -1.29
C SER A 90 6.92 -11.26 -0.42
N CYS A 91 5.87 -12.06 -0.67
CA CYS A 91 5.69 -13.38 -0.07
C CYS A 91 6.68 -14.43 -0.61
#